data_AF-A0A519L4M5-F1
#
_entry.id   AF-A0A519L4M5-F1
#
_cell.length_a   1.000
_cell.length_b   1.000
_cell.length_c   1.000
_cell.angle_alpha   90.00
_cell.angle_beta   90.00
_cell.angle_gamma   90.00
#
_symmetry.space_group_name_H-M   'P 1'
#
loop_
_entity.id
_entity.type
_entity.pdbx_description
1 polymer ?
#
loop_
_entity_poly.entity_id
_entity_poly.type
_entity_poly.pdbx_seq_one_letter_code
_entity_poly.pdbx_strand_id
1 'polypeptide(L)'
;MREETQYNVIYKEIEAFIEELFNKNYNAYITFIFIVLRSQGISPLLSAEMYLNPEKGVFNNEKSHHLFDEETSLIWKNYLESENPYHLKLNRQARNKILESQLLYYQIHFTGFYQPKSLAIIEQLFS
;
A
#
# COMPACT_ATOMS: atom_id res chain seq x y z
N MET A 1 -2.33 26.54 -7.00
CA MET A 1 -0.96 26.23 -7.44
C MET A 1 -0.34 24.97 -6.81
N ARG A 2 -0.09 24.85 -5.48
CA ARG A 2 0.37 23.58 -4.87
C ARG A 2 -0.68 22.47 -4.89
N GLU A 3 -1.92 22.80 -4.60
CA GLU A 3 -3.03 21.83 -4.65
C GLU A 3 -3.25 21.31 -6.08
N GLU A 4 -3.26 22.19 -7.09
CA GLU A 4 -3.36 21.80 -8.51
C GLU A 4 -2.24 20.87 -8.98
N THR A 5 -1.02 20.99 -8.44
CA THR A 5 0.09 20.09 -8.80
C THR A 5 -0.10 18.71 -8.17
N GLN A 6 -0.62 18.62 -6.95
CA GLN A 6 -0.91 17.34 -6.28
C GLN A 6 -2.08 16.60 -6.94
N TYR A 7 -3.14 17.31 -7.33
CA TYR A 7 -4.27 16.72 -8.07
C TYR A 7 -3.82 16.16 -9.43
N ASN A 8 -2.89 16.84 -10.11
CA ASN A 8 -2.32 16.37 -11.37
C ASN A 8 -1.49 15.07 -11.22
N VAL A 9 -0.79 14.89 -10.09
CA VAL A 9 -0.05 13.64 -9.81
C VAL A 9 -1.04 12.50 -9.61
N ILE A 10 -2.00 12.64 -8.69
CA ILE A 10 -2.98 11.57 -8.43
C ILE A 10 -3.79 11.22 -9.68
N TYR A 11 -4.16 12.20 -10.49
CA TYR A 11 -4.88 11.97 -11.74
C TYR A 11 -4.07 11.09 -12.72
N LYS A 12 -2.79 11.41 -12.94
CA LYS A 12 -1.90 10.58 -13.78
C LYS A 12 -1.72 9.18 -13.21
N GLU A 13 -1.65 9.06 -11.89
CA GLU A 13 -1.53 7.76 -11.23
C GLU A 13 -2.80 6.91 -11.37
N ILE A 14 -3.98 7.54 -11.43
CA ILE A 14 -5.25 6.84 -11.74
C ILE A 14 -5.22 6.32 -13.18
N GLU A 15 -4.74 7.11 -14.14
CA GLU A 15 -4.61 6.67 -15.54
C GLU A 15 -3.66 5.46 -15.66
N ALA A 16 -2.49 5.54 -15.03
CA ALA A 16 -1.52 4.43 -14.99
C ALA A 16 -2.10 3.19 -14.30
N PHE A 17 -2.81 3.35 -13.19
CA PHE A 17 -3.50 2.26 -12.51
C PHE A 17 -4.53 1.56 -13.42
N ILE A 18 -5.33 2.33 -14.16
CA ILE A 18 -6.32 1.79 -15.09
C ILE A 18 -5.64 1.00 -16.21
N GLU A 19 -4.54 1.50 -16.78
CA GLU A 19 -3.77 0.78 -17.80
C GLU A 19 -3.24 -0.57 -17.28
N GLU A 20 -2.68 -0.57 -16.06
CA GLU A 20 -2.19 -1.78 -15.39
C GLU A 20 -3.31 -2.80 -15.13
N LEU A 21 -4.52 -2.35 -14.79
CA LEU A 21 -5.69 -3.21 -14.69
C LEU A 21 -6.07 -3.85 -16.04
N PHE A 22 -6.06 -3.07 -17.13
CA PHE A 22 -6.32 -3.61 -18.48
C PHE A 22 -5.28 -4.66 -18.89
N ASN A 23 -4.03 -4.47 -18.46
CA ASN A 23 -2.94 -5.43 -18.66
C ASN A 23 -3.00 -6.64 -17.72
N LYS A 24 -4.06 -6.78 -16.91
CA LYS A 24 -4.26 -7.85 -15.92
C LYS A 24 -3.13 -7.91 -14.89
N ASN A 25 -2.53 -6.77 -14.54
CA ASN A 25 -1.63 -6.69 -13.42
C ASN A 25 -2.44 -6.73 -12.12
N TYR A 26 -2.61 -7.93 -11.58
CA TYR A 26 -3.35 -8.12 -10.33
C TYR A 26 -2.69 -7.41 -9.13
N ASN A 27 -1.45 -6.94 -9.21
CA ASN A 27 -0.80 -6.17 -8.13
C ASN A 27 -1.10 -4.67 -8.23
N ALA A 28 -1.68 -4.20 -9.34
CA ALA A 28 -1.91 -2.79 -9.61
C ALA A 28 -2.66 -2.08 -8.49
N TYR A 29 -3.64 -2.77 -7.88
CA TYR A 29 -4.39 -2.21 -6.75
C TYR A 29 -3.51 -1.94 -5.54
N ILE A 30 -2.70 -2.92 -5.12
CA ILE A 30 -1.76 -2.77 -3.99
C ILE A 30 -0.80 -1.62 -4.25
N THR A 31 -0.26 -1.57 -5.48
CA THR A 31 0.64 -0.51 -5.92
C THR A 31 -0.02 0.85 -5.82
N PHE A 32 -1.24 0.99 -6.35
CA PHE A 32 -1.98 2.24 -6.32
C PHE A 32 -2.24 2.71 -4.89
N ILE A 33 -2.60 1.80 -3.99
CA ILE A 33 -2.80 2.12 -2.56
C ILE A 33 -1.50 2.63 -1.91
N PHE A 34 -0.32 2.10 -2.27
CA PHE A 34 0.97 2.65 -1.81
C PHE A 34 1.25 4.06 -2.35
N ILE A 35 0.93 4.30 -3.62
CA ILE A 35 1.11 5.61 -4.26
C ILE A 35 0.22 6.66 -3.60
N VAL A 36 -1.01 6.29 -3.25
CA VAL A 36 -1.93 7.15 -2.50
C VAL A 36 -1.40 7.44 -1.09
N LEU A 37 -0.83 6.45 -0.38
CA LEU A 37 -0.18 6.71 0.93
C LEU A 37 0.93 7.77 0.80
N ARG A 38 1.77 7.63 -0.24
CA ARG A 38 2.90 8.53 -0.49
C ARG A 38 2.42 9.94 -0.83
N SER A 39 1.40 10.07 -1.69
CA SER A 39 0.87 11.38 -2.11
C SER A 39 0.16 12.13 -0.98
N GLN A 40 -0.31 11.43 0.05
CA GLN A 40 -0.95 12.01 1.23
C GLN A 40 0.03 12.28 2.39
N GLY A 41 1.32 11.97 2.22
CA GLY A 41 2.36 12.30 3.21
C GLY A 41 2.36 11.44 4.48
N ILE A 42 1.69 10.29 4.45
CA ILE A 42 1.55 9.37 5.60
C ILE A 42 2.27 8.03 5.41
N SER A 43 3.12 7.97 4.39
CA SER A 43 3.99 6.82 4.14
C SER A 43 4.88 6.54 5.36
N PRO A 44 5.11 5.26 5.72
CA PRO A 44 6.09 4.93 6.74
C PRO A 44 7.48 5.48 6.42
N LEU A 45 8.24 5.81 7.47
CA LEU A 45 9.63 6.22 7.35
C LEU A 45 10.51 4.97 7.21
N LEU A 46 11.24 4.89 6.11
CA LEU A 46 12.19 3.82 5.85
C LEU A 46 13.33 3.83 6.88
N SER A 47 13.69 2.65 7.38
CA SER A 47 14.88 2.43 8.21
C SER A 47 15.45 1.02 7.96
N ALA A 48 16.63 0.75 8.52
CA ALA A 48 17.24 -0.58 8.45
C ALA A 48 16.54 -1.63 9.33
N GLU A 49 15.65 -1.23 10.23
CA GLU A 49 15.02 -2.11 11.22
C GLU A 49 13.97 -3.04 10.60
N MET A 50 13.71 -4.18 11.23
CA MET A 50 13.06 -5.32 10.58
C MET A 50 11.54 -5.18 10.38
N TYR A 51 10.81 -4.70 11.40
CA TYR A 51 9.36 -4.77 11.46
C TYR A 51 8.73 -3.38 11.34
N LEU A 52 7.77 -3.20 10.44
CA LEU A 52 6.98 -1.98 10.39
C LEU A 52 6.05 -1.93 11.61
N ASN A 53 6.14 -0.85 12.39
CA ASN A 53 5.17 -0.52 13.41
C ASN A 53 4.00 0.27 12.78
N PRO A 54 2.80 -0.32 12.68
CA PRO A 54 1.70 0.31 11.98
C PRO A 54 1.14 1.53 12.71
N GLU A 55 1.26 1.60 14.04
CA GLU A 55 0.80 2.75 14.83
C GLU A 55 1.74 3.95 14.68
N LYS A 56 3.05 3.69 14.69
CA LYS A 56 4.07 4.74 14.67
C LYS A 56 4.52 5.14 13.26
N GLY A 57 4.24 4.33 12.24
CA GLY A 57 4.69 4.59 10.87
C GLY A 57 6.22 4.54 10.71
N VAL A 58 6.91 3.74 11.53
CA VAL A 58 8.37 3.56 11.49
C VAL A 58 8.70 2.08 11.59
N PHE A 59 9.88 1.69 11.13
CA PHE A 59 10.37 0.33 11.34
C PHE A 59 11.04 0.21 12.74
N ASN A 60 11.07 -0.99 13.30
CA ASN A 60 11.64 -1.33 14.61
C ASN A 60 12.18 -2.76 14.61
N ASN A 61 13.08 -3.09 15.54
CA ASN A 61 13.61 -4.47 15.66
C ASN A 61 12.66 -5.43 16.38
N GLU A 62 11.60 -4.92 17.00
CA GLU A 62 10.60 -5.72 17.69
C GLU A 62 9.27 -5.71 16.92
N LYS A 63 8.68 -6.89 16.77
CA LYS A 63 7.38 -7.04 16.14
C LYS A 63 6.29 -6.46 17.04
N SER A 64 5.57 -5.46 16.54
CA SER A 64 4.47 -4.80 17.26
C SER A 64 3.08 -5.32 16.92
N HIS A 65 2.89 -5.88 15.72
CA HIS A 65 1.59 -6.36 15.26
C HIS A 65 1.70 -7.63 14.41
N HIS A 66 0.73 -8.54 14.51
CA HIS A 66 0.79 -9.85 13.86
C HIS A 66 0.80 -9.78 12.32
N LEU A 67 0.05 -8.83 11.73
CA LEU A 67 0.01 -8.54 10.28
C LEU A 67 1.27 -7.87 9.73
N PHE A 68 2.18 -7.43 10.59
CA PHE A 68 3.44 -6.77 10.21
C PHE A 68 4.61 -7.64 10.67
N ASP A 69 4.63 -8.88 10.14
CA ASP A 69 5.78 -9.77 10.27
C ASP A 69 6.95 -9.35 9.37
N GLU A 70 8.06 -10.08 9.42
CA GLU A 70 9.26 -9.77 8.66
C GLU A 70 8.99 -9.77 7.15
N GLU A 71 8.27 -10.77 6.63
CA GLU A 71 7.90 -10.88 5.21
C GLU A 71 7.07 -9.68 4.76
N THR A 72 6.01 -9.35 5.51
CA THR A 72 5.13 -8.23 5.20
C THR A 72 5.89 -6.91 5.25
N SER A 73 6.70 -6.71 6.29
CA SER A 73 7.52 -5.50 6.46
C SER A 73 8.55 -5.33 5.34
N LEU A 74 9.17 -6.42 4.89
CA LEU A 74 10.09 -6.41 3.75
C LEU A 74 9.39 -5.99 2.46
N ILE A 75 8.18 -6.52 2.21
CA ILE A 75 7.41 -6.11 1.03
C ILE A 75 7.04 -4.63 1.11
N TRP A 76 6.63 -4.13 2.28
CA TRP A 76 6.42 -2.69 2.48
C TRP A 76 7.66 -1.89 2.09
N LYS A 77 8.85 -2.25 2.57
CA LYS A 77 10.10 -1.58 2.17
C LYS A 77 10.31 -1.58 0.66
N ASN A 78 10.13 -2.73 0.00
CA ASN A 78 10.29 -2.84 -1.45
C ASN A 78 9.37 -1.87 -2.20
N TYR A 79 8.11 -1.71 -1.77
CA TYR A 79 7.18 -0.74 -2.36
C TYR A 79 7.57 0.71 -2.07
N LEU A 80 8.04 0.98 -0.84
CA LEU A 80 8.44 2.31 -0.41
C LEU A 80 9.73 2.80 -1.11
N GLU A 81 10.66 1.89 -1.40
CA GLU A 81 11.93 2.18 -2.10
C GLU A 81 11.81 2.15 -3.62
N SER A 82 10.79 1.48 -4.17
CA SER A 82 10.66 1.33 -5.61
C SER A 82 10.34 2.64 -6.33
N GLU A 83 11.10 2.92 -7.39
CA GLU A 83 10.80 3.97 -8.37
C GLU A 83 9.66 3.56 -9.32
N ASN A 84 9.49 2.26 -9.58
CA ASN A 84 8.43 1.72 -10.42
C ASN A 84 7.73 0.53 -9.73
N PRO A 85 6.81 0.82 -8.77
CA PRO A 85 6.20 -0.20 -7.95
C PRO A 85 5.18 -1.08 -8.69
N TYR A 86 4.75 -0.74 -9.92
CA TYR A 86 3.84 -1.58 -10.71
C TYR A 86 4.52 -2.85 -11.23
N HIS A 87 5.85 -2.85 -11.34
CA HIS A 87 6.64 -4.01 -11.76
C HIS A 87 6.90 -5.02 -10.62
N LEU A 88 6.61 -4.66 -9.37
CA LEU A 88 6.76 -5.57 -8.24
C LEU A 88 5.78 -6.75 -8.37
N LYS A 89 6.30 -7.96 -8.25
CA LYS A 89 5.51 -9.19 -8.37
C LYS A 89 5.24 -9.79 -7.00
N LEU A 90 3.95 -9.93 -6.68
CA LEU A 90 3.49 -10.66 -5.51
C LEU A 90 2.77 -11.95 -5.93
N ASN A 91 3.05 -13.04 -5.22
CA ASN A 91 2.21 -14.22 -5.28
C ASN A 91 0.85 -13.95 -4.59
N ARG A 92 -0.13 -14.84 -4.76
CA ARG A 92 -1.48 -14.64 -4.20
C ARG A 92 -1.49 -14.50 -2.67
N GLN A 93 -0.68 -15.27 -1.96
CA GLN A 93 -0.63 -15.23 -0.49
C GLN A 93 -0.05 -13.90 0.01
N ALA A 94 1.07 -13.47 -0.58
CA ALA A 94 1.69 -12.18 -0.28
C ALA A 94 0.74 -11.02 -0.58
N ARG A 95 0.04 -11.06 -1.73
CA ARG A 95 -0.97 -10.06 -2.09
C ARG A 95 -2.02 -9.87 -0.99
N ASN A 96 -2.58 -10.97 -0.48
CA ASN A 96 -3.60 -10.91 0.56
C ASN A 96 -3.03 -10.35 1.88
N LYS A 97 -1.86 -10.82 2.31
CA LYS A 97 -1.17 -10.29 3.51
C LYS A 97 -0.94 -8.78 3.41
N ILE A 98 -0.45 -8.32 2.26
CA ILE A 98 -0.17 -6.89 2.05
C ILE A 98 -1.44 -6.08 2.05
N LEU A 99 -2.48 -6.55 1.36
CA LEU A 99 -3.77 -5.88 1.36
C LEU A 99 -4.31 -5.71 2.79
N GLU A 100 -4.31 -6.76 3.59
CA GLU A 100 -4.75 -6.71 4.99
C GLU A 100 -3.93 -5.72 5.82
N SER A 101 -2.60 -5.75 5.67
CA SER A 101 -1.72 -4.82 6.37
C SER A 101 -1.92 -3.36 5.92
N GLN A 102 -2.12 -3.10 4.62
CA GLN A 102 -2.43 -1.77 4.10
C GLN A 102 -3.75 -1.26 4.67
N LEU A 103 -4.80 -2.07 4.66
CA LEU A 103 -6.09 -1.68 5.21
C LEU A 103 -5.99 -1.31 6.70
N LEU A 104 -5.27 -2.09 7.51
CA LEU A 104 -5.04 -1.73 8.92
C LEU A 104 -4.28 -0.41 9.04
N TYR A 105 -3.21 -0.23 8.26
CA TYR A 105 -2.42 1.00 8.29
C TYR A 105 -3.29 2.21 7.95
N TYR A 106 -4.13 2.11 6.91
CA TYR A 106 -5.07 3.17 6.57
C TYR A 106 -6.07 3.47 7.70
N GLN A 107 -6.62 2.44 8.36
CA GLN A 107 -7.54 2.62 9.50
C GLN A 107 -6.90 3.38 10.65
N ILE A 108 -5.61 3.19 10.90
CA ILE A 108 -4.86 3.86 11.97
C ILE A 108 -4.61 5.33 11.60
N HIS A 109 -4.17 5.60 10.36
CA HIS A 109 -3.67 6.91 9.96
C HIS A 109 -4.73 7.83 9.35
N PHE A 110 -5.87 7.30 8.92
CA PHE A 110 -6.99 8.09 8.41
C PHE A 110 -8.21 8.05 9.33
N THR A 111 -8.43 9.16 10.03
CA THR A 111 -9.66 9.37 10.79
C THR A 111 -10.86 9.41 9.83
N GLY A 112 -11.86 8.56 10.09
CA GLY A 112 -13.03 8.43 9.21
C GLY A 112 -12.85 7.45 8.04
N PHE A 113 -11.73 6.73 7.96
CA PHE A 113 -11.58 5.59 7.05
C PHE A 113 -12.49 4.45 7.49
N TYR A 114 -13.73 4.48 7.00
CA TYR A 114 -14.69 3.40 7.17
C TYR A 114 -14.16 2.20 6.38
N GLN A 115 -13.92 1.06 7.06
CA GLN A 115 -13.61 -0.20 6.39
C GLN A 115 -14.70 -0.43 5.35
N PRO A 116 -14.42 -0.26 4.05
CA PRO A 116 -15.50 -0.32 3.10
C PRO A 116 -16.01 -1.76 3.10
N LYS A 117 -17.25 -1.98 2.67
CA LYS A 117 -17.72 -3.32 2.25
C LYS A 117 -16.85 -3.91 1.11
N SER A 118 -15.78 -3.22 0.71
CA SER A 118 -14.84 -3.55 -0.34
C SER A 118 -13.97 -4.76 -0.05
N LEU A 119 -13.85 -5.28 1.18
CA LEU A 119 -13.14 -6.56 1.35
C LEU A 119 -13.79 -7.63 0.45
N ALA A 120 -15.12 -7.68 0.42
CA ALA A 120 -15.88 -8.56 -0.46
C ALA A 120 -15.74 -8.21 -1.96
N ILE A 121 -15.63 -6.93 -2.32
CA ILE A 121 -15.42 -6.48 -3.72
C ILE A 121 -13.99 -6.81 -4.18
N ILE A 122 -13.01 -6.66 -3.30
CA ILE A 122 -11.60 -6.95 -3.55
C ILE A 122 -11.40 -8.47 -3.65
N GLU A 123 -12.06 -9.26 -2.79
CA GLU A 123 -12.13 -10.73 -2.93
C GLU A 123 -12.73 -11.14 -4.29
N GLN A 124 -13.76 -10.46 -4.79
CA GLN A 124 -14.35 -10.70 -6.11
C GLN A 124 -13.40 -10.38 -7.28
N LEU A 125 -12.54 -9.36 -7.15
CA LEU A 125 -11.53 -9.02 -8.17
C LEU A 125 -10.32 -9.98 -8.17
N PHE A 126 -10.08 -10.68 -7.06
CA PHE A 126 -9.00 -11.67 -6.90
C PHE A 126 -9.49 -13.13 -6.85
N SER A 127 -10.75 -13.34 -7.23
CA SER A 127 -11.39 -14.66 -7.43
C SER A 127 -11.01 -15.26 -8.78
#